data_AF-H3SHH5-F1
#
_entry.id   AF-H3SHH5-F1
#
_cell.length_a   1.000
_cell.length_b   1.000
_cell.length_c   1.000
_cell.angle_alpha   90.00
_cell.angle_beta   90.00
_cell.angle_gamma   90.00
#
_symmetry.space_group_name_H-M   'P 1'
#
loop_
_entity.id
_entity.type
_entity.pdbx_description
1 polymer ?
#
loop_
_entity_poly.entity_id
_entity_poly.type
_entity_poly.pdbx_seq_one_letter_code
_entity_poly.pdbx_strand_id
1 'polypeptide(L)'
;MYVIYDRFNRVETIYHNPTEEQMSEPGMHVEGEIPQADHILGLRAVLKIDVEKAKLYYDYERPDTLESRVLELQKENVEIKYALAELAEAQEKDNTDTHLALTEVAETQEKDITNMQMALAELAEMSEGGEK
;
A
#
# COMPACT_ATOMS: atom_id res chain seq x y z
N MET A 1 45.48 6.97 1.44
CA MET A 1 44.56 7.84 2.19
C MET A 1 43.86 7.03 3.28
N TYR A 2 43.20 7.65 4.24
CA TYR A 2 42.34 6.95 5.21
C TYR A 2 40.91 7.45 5.07
N VAL A 3 39.97 6.53 5.01
CA VAL A 3 38.58 6.79 4.64
C VAL A 3 37.69 6.37 5.80
N ILE A 4 36.91 7.31 6.32
CA ILE A 4 35.83 7.05 7.28
C ILE A 4 34.54 6.88 6.49
N TYR A 5 33.76 5.86 6.86
CA TYR A 5 32.54 5.51 6.17
C TYR A 5 31.43 5.08 7.12
N ASP A 6 30.19 5.27 6.70
CA ASP A 6 29.00 4.88 7.46
C ASP A 6 28.70 3.37 7.34
N ARG A 7 27.64 2.92 8.03
CA ARG A 7 27.16 1.52 7.97
C ARG A 7 26.70 1.05 6.59
N PHE A 8 26.53 1.96 5.64
CA PHE A 8 26.15 1.69 4.25
C PHE A 8 27.33 1.85 3.28
N ASN A 9 28.56 1.88 3.82
CA ASN A 9 29.80 2.09 3.09
C ASN A 9 29.87 3.43 2.34
N ARG A 10 29.09 4.43 2.75
CA ARG A 10 29.18 5.79 2.20
C ARG A 10 30.35 6.50 2.84
N VAL A 11 31.18 7.11 2.01
CA VAL A 11 32.35 7.85 2.49
C VAL A 11 31.88 9.15 3.15
N GLU A 12 32.23 9.32 4.42
CA GLU A 12 31.93 10.53 5.18
C GLU A 12 33.12 11.49 5.15
N THR A 13 34.34 10.98 5.31
CA THR A 13 35.56 11.79 5.40
C THR A 13 36.75 11.05 4.80
N ILE A 14 37.63 11.81 4.13
CA ILE A 14 38.90 11.31 3.59
C ILE A 14 40.04 12.14 4.17
N TYR A 15 41.02 11.48 4.79
CA TYR A 15 42.25 12.08 5.27
C TYR A 15 43.43 11.72 4.35
N HIS A 16 44.11 12.75 3.88
CA HIS A 16 45.41 12.62 3.22
C HIS A 16 46.49 12.77 4.30
N ASN A 17 47.22 11.68 4.57
CA ASN A 17 48.19 11.58 5.67
C ASN A 17 47.57 11.76 7.08
N PRO A 18 46.65 10.85 7.49
CA PRO A 18 45.99 10.91 8.81
C PRO A 18 46.96 10.81 9.99
N THR A 19 46.64 11.49 11.08
CA THR A 19 47.22 11.20 12.41
C THR A 19 46.50 10.03 13.07
N GLU A 20 47.11 9.39 14.09
CA GLU A 20 46.47 8.29 14.84
C GLU A 20 45.13 8.72 15.46
N GLU A 21 45.01 9.96 15.92
CA GLU A 21 43.75 10.51 16.46
C GLU A 21 42.62 10.63 15.43
N GLN A 22 42.97 10.75 14.14
CA GLN A 22 42.03 10.83 13.02
C GLN A 22 41.62 9.46 12.48
N MET A 23 42.36 8.41 12.86
CA MET A 23 42.04 7.03 12.48
C MET A 23 40.98 6.47 13.44
N SER A 24 39.71 6.77 13.17
CA SER A 24 38.57 6.26 13.93
C SER A 24 37.81 5.16 13.19
N GLU A 25 37.22 4.22 13.93
CA GLU A 25 36.31 3.22 13.36
C GLU A 25 34.87 3.76 13.20
N PRO A 26 34.16 3.43 12.10
CA PRO A 26 34.60 2.60 10.99
C PRO A 26 35.47 3.39 10.00
N GLY A 27 36.70 2.93 9.78
CA GLY A 27 37.62 3.56 8.84
C GLY A 27 38.69 2.60 8.36
N MET A 28 39.19 2.83 7.14
CA MET A 28 40.22 1.97 6.55
C MET A 28 41.20 2.72 5.66
N HIS A 29 42.38 2.15 5.51
CA HIS A 29 43.36 2.62 4.54
C HIS A 29 42.96 2.21 3.13
N VAL A 30 42.94 3.20 2.24
CA VAL A 30 42.73 3.00 0.80
C VAL A 30 43.96 3.52 0.06
N GLU A 31 44.48 2.68 -0.82
CA GLU A 31 45.54 3.04 -1.74
C GLU A 31 44.95 3.52 -3.08
N GLY A 32 45.56 4.55 -3.67
CA GLY A 32 45.13 5.12 -4.94
C GLY A 32 44.61 6.55 -4.82
N GLU A 33 43.97 7.01 -5.89
CA GLU A 33 43.37 8.34 -6.00
C GLU A 33 41.85 8.25 -5.82
N ILE A 34 41.22 9.38 -5.47
CA ILE A 34 39.76 9.47 -5.46
C ILE A 34 39.31 9.43 -6.93
N PRO A 35 38.44 8.49 -7.33
CA PRO A 35 37.94 8.44 -8.69
C PRO A 35 37.26 9.77 -9.06
N GLN A 36 37.18 10.10 -10.34
CA GLN A 36 36.33 11.21 -10.79
C GLN A 36 34.90 10.71 -11.00
N ALA A 37 33.93 11.50 -10.53
CA ALA A 37 32.53 11.22 -10.79
C ALA A 37 32.19 11.56 -12.24
N ASP A 38 31.49 10.65 -12.91
CA ASP A 38 30.89 10.93 -14.21
C ASP A 38 29.68 11.85 -14.03
N HIS A 39 29.50 12.78 -14.96
CA HIS A 39 28.29 13.58 -15.00
C HIS A 39 27.18 12.81 -15.73
N ILE A 40 26.30 12.16 -14.96
CA ILE A 40 25.13 11.47 -15.50
C ILE A 40 23.87 12.29 -15.17
N LEU A 41 23.15 12.70 -16.21
CA LEU A 41 21.93 13.51 -16.06
C LEU A 41 20.91 12.80 -15.16
N GLY A 42 20.45 13.51 -14.13
CA GLY A 42 19.42 13.03 -13.20
C GLY A 42 19.89 12.04 -12.13
N LEU A 43 21.19 11.73 -12.07
CA LEU A 43 21.78 10.91 -11.01
C LEU A 43 22.73 11.74 -10.15
N ARG A 44 22.76 11.41 -8.86
CA ARG A 44 23.71 11.97 -7.90
C ARG A 44 24.80 10.95 -7.64
N ALA A 45 26.05 11.33 -7.88
CA ALA A 45 27.20 10.53 -7.53
C ALA A 45 27.41 10.56 -6.01
N VAL A 46 27.38 9.38 -5.38
CA VAL A 46 27.63 9.17 -3.95
C VAL A 46 28.91 8.34 -3.83
N LEU A 47 29.94 8.90 -3.21
CA LEU A 47 31.20 8.19 -3.03
C LEU A 47 31.03 7.09 -1.97
N LYS A 48 31.35 5.85 -2.35
CA LYS A 48 31.29 4.67 -1.50
C LYS A 48 32.62 3.93 -1.51
N ILE A 49 32.79 3.05 -0.52
CA ILE A 49 33.97 2.20 -0.38
C ILE A 49 33.60 0.72 -0.54
N ASP A 50 34.36 0.01 -1.37
CA ASP A 50 34.38 -1.44 -1.43
C ASP A 50 35.37 -1.92 -0.37
N VAL A 51 34.86 -2.35 0.78
CA VAL A 51 35.65 -2.75 1.95
C VAL A 51 36.50 -3.99 1.66
N GLU A 52 36.02 -4.91 0.82
CA GLU A 52 36.74 -6.13 0.46
C GLU A 52 37.94 -5.81 -0.43
N LYS A 53 37.77 -4.87 -1.36
CA LYS A 53 38.82 -4.49 -2.32
C LYS A 53 39.64 -3.28 -1.88
N ALA A 54 39.28 -2.65 -0.76
CA ALA A 54 39.82 -1.38 -0.28
C ALA A 54 39.84 -0.31 -1.40
N LYS A 55 38.72 -0.14 -2.11
CA LYS A 55 38.62 0.77 -3.27
C LYS A 55 37.45 1.72 -3.17
N LEU A 56 37.65 2.96 -3.62
CA LEU A 56 36.60 3.96 -3.76
C LEU A 56 35.87 3.80 -5.09
N TYR A 57 34.55 4.01 -5.08
CA TYR A 57 33.72 4.04 -6.28
C TYR A 57 32.53 4.99 -6.10
N TYR A 58 31.97 5.47 -7.20
CA TYR A 58 30.72 6.21 -7.16
C TYR A 58 29.53 5.30 -7.40
N ASP A 59 28.57 5.36 -6.49
CA ASP A 59 27.22 4.86 -6.72
C ASP A 59 26.35 6.00 -7.21
N TYR A 60 25.54 5.75 -8.24
CA TYR A 60 24.74 6.77 -8.91
C TYR A 60 23.29 6.62 -8.51
N GLU A 61 22.92 7.32 -7.44
CA GLU A 61 21.58 7.25 -6.87
C GLU A 61 20.69 8.31 -7.52
N ARG A 62 19.44 7.94 -7.85
CA ARG A 62 18.45 8.94 -8.24
C ARG A 62 18.10 9.76 -7.00
N PRO A 63 18.26 11.10 -7.01
CA PRO A 63 17.89 11.91 -5.86
C PRO A 63 16.40 11.73 -5.60
N ASP A 64 16.03 11.49 -4.35
CA ASP A 64 14.64 11.58 -3.92
C ASP A 64 14.23 13.05 -3.98
N THR A 65 13.46 13.40 -4.99
CA THR A 65 12.98 14.77 -5.21
C THR A 65 11.52 14.90 -4.80
N LEU A 66 11.13 16.11 -4.41
CA LEU A 66 9.74 16.43 -4.10
C LEU A 66 8.81 16.06 -5.28
N GLU A 67 9.24 16.30 -6.51
CA GLU A 67 8.48 15.95 -7.72
C GLU A 67 8.28 14.43 -7.84
N SER A 68 9.33 13.65 -7.55
CA SER A 68 9.25 12.18 -7.58
C SER A 68 8.27 11.68 -6.53
N ARG A 69 8.31 12.25 -5.32
CA ARG A 69 7.40 11.90 -4.24
C ARG A 69 5.96 12.31 -4.51
N VAL A 70 5.75 13.48 -5.12
CA VAL A 70 4.42 13.94 -5.55
C VAL A 70 3.85 13.01 -6.61
N LEU A 71 4.66 12.55 -7.56
CA LEU A 71 4.22 11.62 -8.60
C LEU A 71 3.82 10.26 -8.03
N GLU A 72 4.59 9.74 -7.06
CA GLU A 72 4.22 8.51 -6.32
C GLU A 72 2.89 8.69 -5.58
N LEU A 73 2.71 9.80 -4.85
CA LEU A 73 1.48 10.09 -4.11
C LEU A 73 0.27 10.28 -5.05
N GLN A 74 0.48 10.85 -6.24
CA GLN A 74 -0.57 10.97 -7.23
C GLN A 74 -1.01 9.60 -7.75
N LYS A 75 -0.06 8.70 -8.00
CA LYS A 75 -0.34 7.33 -8.41
C LYS A 75 -1.12 6.58 -7.32
N GLU A 76 -0.65 6.64 -6.08
CA GLU A 76 -1.32 6.02 -4.94
C GLU A 76 -2.75 6.57 -4.75
N ASN A 77 -2.95 7.88 -4.89
CA ASN A 77 -4.29 8.49 -4.83
C ASN A 77 -5.22 7.99 -5.93
N VAL A 78 -4.71 7.72 -7.13
CA VAL A 78 -5.51 7.17 -8.23
C VAL A 78 -5.94 5.73 -7.89
N GLU A 79 -5.02 4.90 -7.42
CA GLU A 79 -5.30 3.52 -7.01
C GLU A 79 -6.34 3.47 -5.87
N ILE A 80 -6.20 4.33 -4.87
CA ILE A 80 -7.17 4.44 -3.77
C ILE A 80 -8.56 4.84 -4.28
N LYS A 81 -8.64 5.82 -5.20
CA LYS A 81 -9.93 6.24 -5.77
C LYS A 81 -10.61 5.11 -6.55
N TYR A 82 -9.84 4.31 -7.29
CA TYR A 82 -10.38 3.14 -7.98
C TYR A 82 -10.90 2.09 -6.99
N ALA A 83 -10.12 1.74 -5.96
CA ALA A 83 -10.54 0.80 -4.94
C ALA A 83 -11.81 1.26 -4.19
N LEU A 84 -11.94 2.57 -3.92
CA LEU A 84 -13.14 3.14 -3.32
C LEU A 84 -14.36 3.07 -4.23
N ALA A 85 -14.18 3.29 -5.54
CA ALA A 85 -15.27 3.17 -6.51
C ALA A 85 -15.76 1.72 -6.63
N GLU A 86 -14.83 0.76 -6.72
CA GLU A 86 -15.17 -0.67 -6.75
C GLU A 86 -15.89 -1.12 -5.48
N LEU A 87 -15.44 -0.66 -4.31
CA LEU A 87 -16.09 -0.97 -3.04
C LEU A 87 -17.50 -0.37 -2.96
N ALA A 88 -17.69 0.86 -3.43
CA ALA A 88 -19.00 1.50 -3.45
C ALA A 88 -19.98 0.77 -4.37
N GLU A 89 -19.53 0.34 -5.56
CA GLU A 89 -20.34 -0.44 -6.50
C GLU A 89 -20.73 -1.81 -5.91
N ALA A 90 -19.78 -2.51 -5.29
CA ALA A 90 -20.06 -3.77 -4.61
C ALA A 90 -21.07 -3.60 -3.47
N GLN A 91 -20.92 -2.55 -2.67
CA GLN A 91 -21.84 -2.26 -1.57
C GLN A 91 -23.25 -1.90 -2.07
N GLU A 92 -23.36 -1.11 -3.15
CA GLU A 92 -24.65 -0.80 -3.76
C GLU A 92 -25.36 -2.06 -4.25
N LYS A 93 -24.62 -2.94 -4.93
CA LYS A 93 -25.14 -4.22 -5.40
C LYS A 93 -25.63 -5.09 -4.23
N ASP A 94 -24.83 -5.27 -3.18
CA ASP A 94 -25.20 -6.06 -2.01
C ASP A 94 -26.46 -5.48 -1.32
N ASN A 95 -26.59 -4.16 -1.24
CA ASN A 95 -27.78 -3.50 -0.71
C ASN A 95 -29.02 -3.76 -1.58
N THR A 96 -28.88 -3.73 -2.92
CA THR A 96 -30.00 -4.04 -3.82
C THR A 96 -30.42 -5.50 -3.71
N ASP A 97 -29.47 -6.44 -3.65
CA ASP A 97 -29.74 -7.88 -3.54
C ASP A 97 -30.44 -8.20 -2.20
N THR A 98 -29.99 -7.59 -1.11
CA THR A 98 -30.63 -7.75 0.21
C THR A 98 -32.03 -7.14 0.25
N HIS A 99 -32.24 -5.96 -0.35
CA HIS A 99 -33.57 -5.35 -0.42
C HIS A 99 -34.55 -6.21 -1.24
N LEU A 100 -34.10 -6.76 -2.37
CA LEU A 100 -34.92 -7.66 -3.19
C LEU A 100 -35.30 -8.93 -2.42
N ALA A 101 -34.32 -9.56 -1.76
CA ALA A 101 -34.57 -10.75 -0.95
C ALA A 101 -35.57 -10.48 0.20
N LEU A 102 -35.44 -9.34 0.89
CA LEU A 102 -36.37 -8.95 1.96
C LEU A 102 -37.80 -8.70 1.43
N THR A 103 -37.91 -8.12 0.24
CA THR A 103 -39.21 -7.85 -0.39
C THR A 103 -39.91 -9.15 -0.77
N GLU A 104 -39.19 -10.11 -1.37
CA GLU A 104 -39.73 -11.42 -1.72
C GLU A 104 -40.20 -12.21 -0.48
N VAL A 105 -39.44 -12.15 0.61
CA VAL A 105 -39.84 -12.75 1.89
C VAL A 105 -41.10 -12.08 2.47
N ALA A 106 -41.21 -10.75 2.38
CA ALA A 106 -42.40 -10.05 2.86
C ALA A 106 -43.66 -10.43 2.04
N GLU A 107 -43.54 -10.46 0.71
CA GLU A 107 -44.67 -10.84 -0.17
C GLU A 107 -45.13 -12.28 0.03
N THR A 108 -44.21 -13.22 0.29
CA THR A 108 -44.56 -14.61 0.58
C THR A 108 -45.27 -14.73 1.94
N GLN A 109 -44.78 -14.03 2.96
CA GLN A 109 -45.46 -13.98 4.26
C GLN A 109 -46.87 -13.40 4.17
N GLU A 110 -47.08 -12.32 3.41
CA GLU A 110 -48.42 -11.74 3.21
C GLU A 110 -49.38 -12.72 2.54
N LYS A 111 -48.92 -13.43 1.50
CA LYS A 111 -49.72 -14.47 0.83
C LYS A 111 -50.09 -15.60 1.79
N ASP A 112 -49.14 -16.08 2.59
CA ASP A 112 -49.38 -17.14 3.57
C ASP A 112 -50.38 -16.71 4.65
N ILE A 113 -50.27 -15.46 5.15
CA ILE A 113 -51.24 -14.89 6.09
C ILE A 113 -52.63 -14.84 5.47
N THR A 114 -52.73 -14.36 4.24
CA THR A 114 -54.02 -14.26 3.52
C THR A 114 -54.65 -15.64 3.31
N ASN A 115 -53.85 -16.62 2.89
CA ASN A 115 -54.29 -18.00 2.71
C ASN A 115 -54.79 -18.62 4.02
N MET A 116 -54.08 -18.41 5.14
CA MET A 116 -54.52 -18.86 6.47
C MET A 116 -55.83 -18.19 6.90
N GLN A 117 -55.99 -16.89 6.65
CA GLN A 117 -57.22 -16.16 6.98
C GLN A 117 -58.43 -16.70 6.19
N MET A 118 -58.28 -16.98 4.90
CA MET A 118 -59.34 -17.57 4.09
C MET A 118 -59.71 -18.97 4.59
N ALA A 119 -58.73 -19.83 4.88
CA ALA A 119 -58.99 -21.17 5.41
C ALA A 119 -59.71 -21.15 6.77
N LEU A 120 -59.37 -20.18 7.64
CA LEU A 120 -60.07 -19.99 8.92
C LEU A 120 -61.52 -19.51 8.73
N ALA A 121 -61.76 -18.63 7.75
CA ALA A 121 -63.11 -18.15 7.45
C ALA A 121 -64.01 -19.27 6.91
N GLU A 122 -63.52 -20.10 5.99
CA GLU A 122 -64.26 -21.26 5.47
C GLU A 122 -64.65 -22.25 6.58
N LEU A 123 -63.72 -22.53 7.52
CA LEU A 123 -64.01 -23.40 8.67
C LEU A 123 -65.07 -22.80 9.61
N ALA A 124 -65.06 -21.48 9.82
CA ALA A 124 -66.06 -20.80 10.63
C ALA A 124 -67.45 -20.88 9.99
N GLU A 125 -67.56 -20.64 8.67
CA GLU A 125 -68.83 -20.76 7.94
C GLU A 125 -69.40 -22.18 7.97
N MET A 126 -68.55 -23.21 7.88
CA MET A 126 -68.97 -24.61 8.03
C MET A 126 -69.47 -24.95 9.44
N SER A 127 -68.94 -24.28 10.48
CA SER A 127 -69.38 -24.46 11.87
C SER A 127 -70.74 -23.80 12.13
N GLU A 128 -71.01 -22.65 11.52
CA GLU A 128 -72.28 -21.91 11.71
C GLU A 128 -73.42 -22.47 10.84
N GLY A 129 -73.11 -23.10 9.70
CA GLY A 129 -74.10 -23.71 8.81
C GLY A 129 -74.70 -25.04 9.29
N GLY A 130 -74.19 -25.63 10.38
CA GLY A 130 -74.61 -26.92 10.92
C GLY A 130 -75.74 -26.88 11.97
N GLU A 131 -76.14 -25.70 12.44
CA GLU A 131 -77.24 -25.54 13.41
C GLU A 131 -78.54 -25.12 12.70
N LYS A 132 -79.28 -26.09 12.15
CA LYS A 132 -80.72 -25.98 11.89
C LYS A 132 -81.44 -27.29 12.15
#